data_AF-A0A4Q7L5Q0-F1
#
_entry.id   AF-A0A4Q7L5Q0-F1
#
_cell.length_a   1.000
_cell.length_b   1.000
_cell.length_c   1.000
_cell.angle_alpha   90.00
_cell.angle_beta   90.00
_cell.angle_gamma   90.00
#
_symmetry.space_group_name_H-M   'P 1'
#
loop_
_entity.id
_entity.type
_entity.pdbx_description
1 polymer ?
#
loop_
_entity_poly.entity_id
_entity_poly.type
_entity_poly.pdbx_seq_one_letter_code
_entity_poly.pdbx_strand_id
1 'polypeptide(L)'
;MFERFTKATRTVVLGAVREAERQKAPAITDEHLLLALTDVHDTVGAGLLASYGVSRDDVAVACLEIRRRGGLSTSEADALRELGIDVTEVVDRIEQSHGTGAFASTVRGRCRRLGTPFGDEGKAVLERALREAQDLGDRRIGDEHLLLALTVRGGLASEVLAAHGVTYQGIRSTLAQAS
;
A
#
# COMPACT_ATOMS: atom_id res chain seq x y z
N MET A 1 -11.95 2.74 17.03
CA MET A 1 -11.16 3.47 16.01
C MET A 1 -12.04 4.01 14.88
N PHE A 2 -12.88 3.18 14.25
CA PHE A 2 -13.74 3.55 13.11
C PHE A 2 -14.62 4.81 13.33
N GLU A 3 -14.99 5.15 14.56
CA GLU A 3 -15.76 6.35 14.90
C GLU A 3 -14.98 7.65 14.64
N ARG A 4 -13.64 7.62 14.77
CA ARG A 4 -12.76 8.77 14.53
C ARG A 4 -12.48 9.00 13.05
N PHE A 5 -12.68 8.01 12.18
CA PHE A 5 -12.46 8.14 10.74
C PHE A 5 -13.38 9.20 10.12
N THR A 6 -12.92 9.96 9.13
CA THR A 6 -13.81 10.77 8.29
C THR A 6 -14.69 9.86 7.42
N LYS A 7 -15.63 10.44 6.67
CA LYS A 7 -16.42 9.65 5.70
C LYS A 7 -15.50 9.09 4.60
N ALA A 8 -14.58 9.91 4.09
CA ALA A 8 -13.58 9.51 3.10
C ALA A 8 -12.72 8.34 3.59
N THR A 9 -12.13 8.42 4.78
CA THR A 9 -11.29 7.34 5.32
C THR A 9 -12.05 6.03 5.50
N ARG A 10 -13.33 6.08 5.92
CA ARG A 10 -14.17 4.87 5.97
C ARG A 10 -14.37 4.26 4.58
N THR A 11 -14.58 5.09 3.56
CA THR A 11 -14.68 4.63 2.17
C THR A 11 -13.41 3.92 1.74
N VAL A 12 -12.23 4.49 2.03
CA VAL A 12 -10.93 3.88 1.71
C VAL A 12 -10.77 2.53 2.41
N VAL A 13 -11.02 2.47 3.72
CA VAL A 13 -10.86 1.22 4.50
C VAL A 13 -11.82 0.13 4.01
N LEU A 14 -13.07 0.47 3.67
CA LEU A 14 -14.02 -0.47 3.07
C LEU A 14 -13.62 -0.84 1.64
N GLY A 15 -13.04 0.08 0.87
CA GLY A 15 -12.47 -0.20 -0.44
C GLY A 15 -11.33 -1.21 -0.36
N ALA A 16 -10.47 -1.11 0.65
CA ALA A 16 -9.37 -2.05 0.87
C ALA A 16 -9.88 -3.47 1.19
N VAL A 17 -10.98 -3.59 1.95
CA VAL A 17 -11.66 -4.88 2.16
C VAL A 17 -12.10 -5.47 0.80
N ARG A 18 -12.77 -4.67 -0.03
CA ARG A 18 -13.23 -5.13 -1.36
C ARG A 18 -12.06 -5.51 -2.27
N GLU A 19 -10.95 -4.78 -2.23
CA GLU A 19 -9.75 -5.10 -3.01
C GLU A 19 -9.16 -6.43 -2.55
N ALA A 20 -9.03 -6.64 -1.23
CA ALA A 20 -8.53 -7.90 -0.68
C ALA A 20 -9.44 -9.08 -1.03
N GLU A 21 -10.76 -8.88 -0.99
CA GLU A 21 -11.73 -9.89 -1.42
C GLU A 21 -11.64 -10.19 -2.93
N ARG A 22 -11.51 -9.16 -3.79
CA ARG A 22 -11.29 -9.31 -5.24
C ARG A 22 -10.04 -10.14 -5.53
N GLN A 23 -8.96 -9.84 -4.82
CA GLN A 23 -7.68 -10.53 -4.97
C GLN A 23 -7.65 -11.88 -4.25
N LYS A 24 -8.71 -12.25 -3.51
CA LYS A 24 -8.75 -13.43 -2.63
C LYS A 24 -7.56 -13.47 -1.67
N ALA A 25 -7.11 -12.30 -1.23
CA ALA A 25 -5.99 -12.16 -0.32
C ALA A 25 -6.35 -12.77 1.04
N PRO A 26 -5.40 -13.42 1.72
CA PRO A 26 -5.62 -14.02 3.04
C PRO A 26 -5.81 -12.97 4.15
N ALA A 27 -5.38 -11.74 3.89
CA ALA A 27 -5.46 -10.60 4.80
C ALA A 27 -5.46 -9.27 4.04
N ILE A 28 -6.02 -8.22 4.65
CA ILE A 28 -5.96 -6.84 4.16
C ILE A 28 -4.65 -6.22 4.62
N THR A 29 -3.84 -5.80 3.66
CA THR A 29 -2.49 -5.22 3.84
C THR A 29 -2.47 -3.75 3.43
N ASP A 30 -1.30 -3.12 3.52
CA ASP A 30 -1.04 -1.72 3.16
C ASP A 30 -1.33 -1.39 1.69
N GLU A 31 -0.99 -2.29 0.77
CA GLU A 31 -1.26 -2.11 -0.67
C GLU A 31 -2.76 -2.01 -1.00
N HIS A 32 -3.61 -2.73 -0.26
CA HIS A 32 -5.06 -2.71 -0.46
C HIS A 32 -5.61 -1.36 -0.02
N LEU A 33 -5.02 -0.78 1.04
CA LEU A 33 -5.32 0.57 1.48
C LEU A 33 -4.84 1.61 0.46
N LEU A 34 -3.66 1.44 -0.12
CA LEU A 34 -3.14 2.33 -1.17
C LEU A 34 -4.02 2.29 -2.44
N LEU A 35 -4.35 1.09 -2.93
CA LEU A 35 -5.26 0.91 -4.07
C LEU A 35 -6.62 1.57 -3.79
N ALA A 36 -7.20 1.34 -2.62
CA ALA A 36 -8.47 1.94 -2.26
C ALA A 36 -8.39 3.47 -2.06
N LEU A 37 -7.22 4.00 -1.71
CA LEU A 37 -6.98 5.44 -1.61
C LEU A 37 -6.93 6.09 -3.00
N THR A 38 -6.44 5.37 -4.03
CA THR A 38 -6.50 5.85 -5.43
C THR A 38 -7.91 5.82 -6.03
N ASP A 39 -8.83 5.06 -5.44
CA ASP A 39 -10.23 4.96 -5.88
C ASP A 39 -11.13 6.09 -5.34
N VAL A 40 -10.67 6.88 -4.37
CA VAL A 40 -11.43 8.02 -3.84
C VAL A 40 -11.07 9.31 -4.57
N HIS A 41 -12.02 10.23 -4.63
CA HIS A 41 -11.89 11.52 -5.32
C HIS A 41 -12.34 12.65 -4.39
N ASP A 42 -11.92 13.87 -4.70
CA ASP A 42 -12.26 15.09 -3.94
C ASP A 42 -11.84 15.02 -2.45
N THR A 43 -10.69 14.39 -2.19
CA THR A 43 -10.10 14.28 -0.85
C THR A 43 -8.65 14.76 -0.85
N VAL A 44 -8.12 15.08 0.34
CA VAL A 44 -6.75 15.61 0.48
C VAL A 44 -5.73 14.55 0.07
N GLY A 45 -5.89 13.29 0.51
CA GLY A 45 -5.00 12.19 0.15
C GLY A 45 -5.02 11.90 -1.35
N ALA A 46 -6.21 11.86 -1.98
CA ALA A 46 -6.31 11.66 -3.43
C ALA A 46 -5.71 12.81 -4.24
N GLY A 47 -5.94 14.06 -3.82
CA GLY A 47 -5.34 15.24 -4.46
C GLY A 47 -3.82 15.24 -4.36
N LEU A 48 -3.26 14.80 -3.24
CA LEU A 48 -1.82 14.62 -3.07
C LEU A 48 -1.29 13.52 -4.00
N LEU A 49 -1.91 12.33 -4.03
CA LEU A 49 -1.48 11.28 -4.95
C LEU A 49 -1.51 11.75 -6.41
N ALA A 50 -2.57 12.45 -6.81
CA ALA A 50 -2.69 13.01 -8.15
C ALA A 50 -1.61 14.07 -8.46
N SER A 51 -1.19 14.89 -7.48
CA SER A 51 -0.14 15.89 -7.69
C SER A 51 1.26 15.29 -7.89
N TYR A 52 1.49 14.08 -7.38
CA TYR A 52 2.68 13.27 -7.66
C TYR A 52 2.51 12.34 -8.89
N GLY A 53 1.39 12.44 -9.61
CA GLY A 53 1.11 11.62 -10.78
C GLY A 53 0.91 10.13 -10.46
N VAL A 54 0.49 9.80 -9.23
CA VAL A 54 0.18 8.42 -8.85
C VAL A 54 -1.22 8.08 -9.34
N SER A 55 -1.32 7.20 -10.34
CA SER A 55 -2.60 6.67 -10.79
C SER A 55 -2.91 5.31 -10.18
N ARG A 56 -4.19 4.92 -10.19
CA ARG A 56 -4.64 3.60 -9.77
C ARG A 56 -3.94 2.47 -10.55
N ASP A 57 -3.78 2.65 -11.86
CA ASP A 57 -3.20 1.64 -12.73
C ASP A 57 -1.71 1.48 -12.45
N ASP A 58 -0.98 2.58 -12.20
CA ASP A 58 0.43 2.54 -11.82
C ASP A 58 0.63 1.77 -10.51
N VAL A 59 -0.20 2.06 -9.50
CA VAL A 59 -0.16 1.34 -8.22
C VAL A 59 -0.47 -0.15 -8.43
N ALA A 60 -1.48 -0.48 -9.23
CA ALA A 60 -1.85 -1.87 -9.48
C ALA A 60 -0.73 -2.65 -10.17
N VAL A 61 -0.11 -2.06 -11.19
CA VAL A 61 1.02 -2.67 -11.91
C VAL A 61 2.22 -2.84 -10.97
N ALA A 62 2.58 -1.80 -10.21
CA ALA A 62 3.72 -1.85 -9.31
C ALA A 62 3.55 -2.91 -8.20
N CYS A 63 2.38 -2.99 -7.58
CA CYS A 63 2.09 -4.03 -6.59
C CYS A 63 2.18 -5.44 -7.19
N LEU A 64 1.68 -5.66 -8.41
CA LEU A 64 1.80 -6.95 -9.09
C LEU A 64 3.26 -7.33 -9.35
N GLU A 65 4.09 -6.39 -9.80
CA GLU A 65 5.52 -6.61 -10.06
C GLU A 65 6.28 -6.98 -8.78
N ILE A 66 6.06 -6.24 -7.69
CA ILE A 66 6.76 -6.52 -6.42
C ILE A 66 6.32 -7.88 -5.86
N ARG A 67 5.03 -8.22 -5.94
CA ARG A 67 4.54 -9.58 -5.58
C ARG A 67 5.19 -10.66 -6.43
N ARG A 68 5.31 -10.44 -7.74
CA ARG A 68 5.90 -11.39 -8.68
C ARG A 68 7.34 -11.70 -8.30
N ARG A 69 8.06 -10.71 -7.76
CA ARG A 69 9.43 -10.83 -7.20
C ARG A 69 9.46 -11.30 -5.74
N GLY A 70 8.36 -11.87 -5.23
CA GLY A 70 8.31 -12.44 -3.89
C GLY A 70 8.24 -11.39 -2.77
N GLY A 71 7.87 -10.15 -3.08
CA GLY A 71 7.85 -9.03 -2.13
C GLY A 71 9.13 -8.20 -2.09
N LEU A 72 10.07 -8.43 -3.03
CA LEU A 72 11.30 -7.66 -3.13
C LEU A 72 11.07 -6.34 -3.86
N SER A 73 11.47 -5.24 -3.23
CA SER A 73 11.49 -3.91 -3.82
C SER A 73 12.40 -3.85 -5.04
N THR A 74 12.19 -2.85 -5.89
CA THR A 74 13.08 -2.60 -7.03
C THR A 74 14.52 -2.39 -6.58
N SER A 75 14.75 -1.62 -5.52
CA SER A 75 16.10 -1.38 -4.98
C SER A 75 16.76 -2.63 -4.41
N GLU A 76 15.99 -3.52 -3.78
CA GLU A 76 16.53 -4.81 -3.30
C GLU A 76 16.86 -5.72 -4.48
N ALA A 77 16.02 -5.76 -5.51
CA ALA A 77 16.29 -6.50 -6.73
C ALA A 77 17.54 -5.99 -7.44
N ASP A 78 17.71 -4.67 -7.52
CA ASP A 78 18.90 -4.03 -8.11
C ASP A 78 20.16 -4.32 -7.28
N ALA A 79 20.07 -4.23 -5.95
CA ALA A 79 21.18 -4.57 -5.06
C ALA A 79 21.61 -6.05 -5.20
N LEU A 80 20.66 -6.97 -5.34
CA LEU A 80 20.94 -8.38 -5.60
C LEU A 80 21.58 -8.59 -6.97
N ARG A 81 21.17 -7.82 -7.98
CA ARG A 81 21.74 -7.85 -9.32
C ARG A 81 23.19 -7.36 -9.34
N GLU A 82 23.55 -6.36 -8.54
CA GLU A 82 24.94 -5.93 -8.33
C GLU A 82 25.82 -7.05 -7.75
N LEU A 83 25.23 -7.94 -6.96
CA LEU A 83 25.87 -9.16 -6.44
C LEU A 83 25.86 -10.33 -7.42
N GLY A 84 25.33 -10.15 -8.64
CA GLY A 84 25.26 -11.16 -9.69
C GLY A 84 24.02 -12.05 -9.63
N ILE A 85 22.98 -11.68 -8.86
CA ILE A 85 21.72 -12.42 -8.75
C ILE A 85 20.62 -11.64 -9.49
N ASP A 86 20.26 -12.07 -10.70
CA ASP A 86 19.14 -11.46 -11.44
C ASP A 86 17.81 -12.07 -10.99
N VAL A 87 17.13 -11.38 -10.06
CA VAL A 87 15.85 -11.84 -9.49
C VAL A 87 14.79 -12.02 -10.57
N THR A 88 14.77 -11.17 -11.59
CA THR A 88 13.81 -11.26 -12.69
C THR A 88 14.03 -12.54 -13.49
N GLU A 89 15.28 -12.88 -13.82
CA GLU A 89 15.58 -14.14 -14.50
C GLU A 89 15.22 -15.37 -13.64
N VAL A 90 15.48 -15.30 -12.32
CA VAL A 90 15.11 -16.36 -11.38
C VAL A 90 13.59 -16.57 -11.37
N VAL A 91 12.82 -15.49 -11.26
CA VAL A 91 11.36 -15.51 -11.30
C VAL A 91 10.86 -16.10 -12.62
N ASP A 92 11.38 -15.60 -13.75
CA ASP A 92 11.00 -16.08 -15.08
C ASP A 92 11.27 -17.59 -15.23
N ARG A 93 12.43 -18.07 -14.76
CA ARG A 93 12.80 -19.49 -14.78
C ARG A 93 11.86 -20.35 -13.94
N ILE A 94 11.51 -19.86 -12.75
CA ILE A 94 10.59 -20.54 -11.83
C ILE A 94 9.20 -20.60 -12.45
N GLU A 95 8.70 -19.51 -13.02
CA GLU A 95 7.38 -19.47 -13.66
C GLU A 95 7.30 -20.34 -14.91
N GLN A 96 8.37 -20.42 -15.71
CA GLN A 96 8.45 -21.36 -16.84
C GLN A 96 8.32 -22.82 -16.39
N SER A 97 8.86 -23.15 -15.21
CA SER A 97 8.91 -24.52 -14.68
C SER A 97 7.66 -24.89 -13.85
N HIS A 98 7.06 -23.91 -13.16
CA HIS A 98 6.03 -24.13 -12.14
C HIS A 98 4.72 -23.35 -12.40
N GLY A 99 4.64 -22.57 -13.47
CA GLY A 99 3.49 -21.74 -13.83
C GLY A 99 3.59 -20.29 -13.33
N THR A 100 2.83 -19.39 -13.96
CA THR A 100 2.79 -17.95 -13.60
C THR A 100 2.46 -17.74 -12.12
N GLY A 101 3.20 -16.85 -11.45
CA GLY A 101 3.01 -16.55 -10.04
C GLY A 101 3.56 -17.60 -9.07
N ALA A 102 4.29 -18.62 -9.55
CA ALA A 102 4.84 -19.67 -8.69
C ALA A 102 5.89 -19.16 -7.67
N PHE A 103 6.55 -18.03 -7.96
CA PHE A 103 7.50 -17.40 -7.05
C PHE A 103 6.85 -16.45 -6.04
N ALA A 104 5.66 -15.94 -6.33
CA ALA A 104 5.00 -14.99 -5.45
C ALA A 104 4.79 -15.60 -4.06
N SER A 105 5.14 -14.85 -3.02
CA SER A 105 5.03 -15.30 -1.63
C SER A 105 3.57 -15.64 -1.31
N THR A 106 3.28 -16.94 -1.25
CA THR A 106 1.97 -17.42 -0.83
C THR A 106 1.99 -17.64 0.68
N VAL A 107 1.75 -16.58 1.45
CA VAL A 107 1.31 -16.75 2.83
C VAL A 107 -0.06 -17.44 2.77
N ARG A 108 -0.07 -18.79 2.81
CA ARG A 108 -1.29 -19.60 2.84
C ARG A 108 -1.95 -19.46 4.21
N GLY A 109 -2.60 -18.32 4.43
CA GLY A 109 -3.54 -18.13 5.53
C GLY A 109 -4.80 -18.96 5.30
N ARG A 110 -5.25 -19.71 6.31
CA ARG A 110 -6.57 -20.37 6.28
C ARG A 110 -7.64 -19.29 6.12
N CYS A 111 -8.30 -19.21 4.95
CA CYS A 111 -9.53 -18.44 4.78
C CYS A 111 -10.57 -18.92 5.81
N ARG A 112 -10.86 -18.08 6.81
CA ARG A 112 -12.02 -18.27 7.69
C ARG A 112 -13.27 -17.79 6.95
N ARG A 113 -14.42 -18.43 7.20
CA ARG A 113 -15.73 -18.16 6.57
C ARG A 113 -16.36 -16.78 6.94
N LEU A 114 -15.59 -15.82 7.44
CA LEU A 114 -16.09 -14.59 8.08
C LEU A 114 -15.46 -13.29 7.51
N GLY A 115 -15.10 -13.29 6.22
CA GLY A 115 -14.48 -12.13 5.54
C GLY A 115 -12.96 -12.07 5.74
N THR A 116 -12.31 -11.26 4.90
CA THR A 116 -10.85 -11.10 4.94
C THR A 116 -10.43 -10.22 6.13
N PRO A 117 -9.64 -10.73 7.10
CA PRO A 117 -9.23 -9.95 8.25
C PRO A 117 -8.16 -8.92 7.88
N PHE A 118 -7.97 -7.89 8.70
CA PHE A 118 -6.78 -7.05 8.60
C PHE A 118 -5.53 -7.84 8.99
N GLY A 119 -4.53 -7.81 8.10
CA GLY A 119 -3.19 -8.31 8.37
C GLY A 119 -2.42 -7.35 9.27
N ASP A 120 -1.25 -7.78 9.74
CA ASP A 120 -0.44 -6.97 10.65
C ASP A 120 0.06 -5.70 9.95
N GLU A 121 0.31 -5.78 8.64
CA GLU A 121 0.62 -4.62 7.81
C GLU A 121 -0.50 -3.59 7.82
N GLY A 122 -1.71 -4.00 7.43
CA GLY A 122 -2.87 -3.12 7.38
C GLY A 122 -3.20 -2.52 8.75
N LYS A 123 -3.16 -3.31 9.83
CA LYS A 123 -3.43 -2.81 11.19
C LYS A 123 -2.48 -1.70 11.58
N ALA A 124 -1.19 -1.89 11.35
CA ALA A 124 -0.20 -0.91 11.76
C ALA A 124 -0.23 0.36 10.89
N VAL A 125 -0.70 0.30 9.64
CA VAL A 125 -1.02 1.53 8.88
C VAL A 125 -2.13 2.31 9.59
N LEU A 126 -3.21 1.65 10.02
CA LEU A 126 -4.32 2.31 10.71
C LEU A 126 -3.90 2.90 12.07
N GLU A 127 -3.08 2.18 12.82
CA GLU A 127 -2.50 2.68 14.08
C GLU A 127 -1.59 3.88 13.85
N ARG A 128 -0.77 3.85 12.80
CA ARG A 128 0.09 4.99 12.46
C ARG A 128 -0.74 6.19 12.00
N ALA A 129 -1.78 6.00 11.20
CA ALA A 129 -2.67 7.08 10.77
C ALA A 129 -3.35 7.78 11.95
N LEU A 130 -3.70 7.03 12.99
CA LEU A 130 -4.17 7.62 14.25
C LEU A 130 -3.10 8.50 14.91
N ARG A 131 -1.84 8.06 14.94
CA ARG A 131 -0.74 8.88 15.49
C ARG A 131 -0.52 10.14 14.67
N GLU A 132 -0.50 10.05 13.33
CA GLU A 132 -0.37 11.23 12.47
C GLU A 132 -1.47 12.26 12.74
N ALA A 133 -2.72 11.81 12.91
CA ALA A 133 -3.83 12.70 13.25
C ALA A 133 -3.63 13.36 14.62
N GLN A 134 -3.09 12.63 15.60
CA GLN A 134 -2.77 13.20 16.91
C GLN A 134 -1.61 14.21 16.82
N ASP A 135 -0.57 13.89 16.06
CA ASP A 135 0.61 14.74 15.87
C ASP A 135 0.28 16.03 15.10
N LEU A 136 -0.73 15.99 14.23
CA LEU A 136 -1.28 17.16 13.53
C LEU A 136 -2.35 17.91 14.35
N GLY A 137 -2.78 17.36 15.49
CA GLY A 137 -3.80 17.97 16.35
C GLY A 137 -5.25 17.73 15.86
N ASP A 138 -5.43 16.84 14.89
CA ASP A 138 -6.72 16.53 14.30
C ASP A 138 -7.58 15.59 15.15
N ARG A 139 -8.85 15.97 15.31
CA ARG A 139 -9.83 15.19 16.09
C ARG A 139 -10.31 13.95 15.32
N ARG A 140 -10.23 14.00 13.99
CA ARG A 140 -10.70 12.96 13.07
C ARG A 140 -9.52 12.50 12.22
N ILE A 141 -9.52 11.22 11.88
CA ILE A 141 -8.49 10.65 11.00
C ILE A 141 -9.02 10.74 9.58
N GLY A 142 -8.48 11.67 8.80
CA GLY A 142 -8.70 11.81 7.36
C GLY A 142 -7.84 10.85 6.54
N ASP A 143 -7.94 10.95 5.22
CA ASP A 143 -7.25 10.06 4.28
C ASP A 143 -5.81 10.52 3.99
N GLU A 144 -5.50 11.80 4.22
CA GLU A 144 -4.14 12.34 4.28
C GLU A 144 -3.30 11.72 5.41
N HIS A 145 -3.93 11.41 6.55
CA HIS A 145 -3.28 10.70 7.65
C HIS A 145 -2.97 9.24 7.28
N LEU A 146 -3.86 8.63 6.51
CA LEU A 146 -3.64 7.28 5.98
C LEU A 146 -2.49 7.30 4.96
N LEU A 147 -2.45 8.30 4.08
CA LEU A 147 -1.38 8.48 3.11
C LEU A 147 -0.02 8.68 3.82
N LEU A 148 0.05 9.56 4.82
CA LEU A 148 1.26 9.74 5.63
C LEU A 148 1.71 8.42 6.26
N ALA A 149 0.78 7.65 6.84
CA ALA A 149 1.09 6.35 7.42
C ALA A 149 1.67 5.35 6.40
N LEU A 150 1.13 5.33 5.17
CA LEU A 150 1.61 4.46 4.09
C LEU A 150 3.04 4.80 3.64
N THR A 151 3.48 6.05 3.77
CA THR A 151 4.86 6.45 3.39
C THR A 151 5.96 6.05 4.38
N VAL A 152 5.63 5.67 5.61
CA VAL A 152 6.62 5.43 6.69
C VAL A 152 6.68 3.98 7.15
N ARG A 153 5.58 3.24 7.00
CA ARG A 153 5.46 1.91 7.62
C ARG A 153 6.39 0.85 7.02
N GLY A 154 6.95 1.13 5.83
CA GLY A 154 7.59 0.12 4.99
C GLY A 154 6.56 -0.84 4.38
N GLY A 155 7.00 -1.68 3.45
CA GLY A 155 6.14 -2.58 2.69
C GLY A 155 5.76 -2.02 1.32
N LEU A 156 4.94 -2.80 0.61
CA LEU A 156 4.58 -2.60 -0.79
C LEU A 156 4.07 -1.19 -1.07
N ALA A 157 3.18 -0.66 -0.23
CA ALA A 157 2.63 0.67 -0.46
C ALA A 157 3.70 1.76 -0.36
N SER A 158 4.62 1.64 0.60
CA SER A 158 5.69 2.62 0.80
C SER A 158 6.67 2.64 -0.37
N GLU A 159 6.96 1.48 -0.96
CA GLU A 159 7.85 1.35 -2.12
C GLU A 159 7.24 1.97 -3.37
N VAL A 160 5.97 1.68 -3.63
CA VAL A 160 5.23 2.27 -4.74
C VAL A 160 5.20 3.80 -4.59
N LEU A 161 4.84 4.30 -3.41
CA LEU A 161 4.83 5.74 -3.15
C LEU A 161 6.22 6.39 -3.35
N ALA A 162 7.28 5.75 -2.84
CA ALA A 162 8.64 6.24 -3.00
C ALA A 162 9.09 6.28 -4.47
N ALA A 163 8.69 5.30 -5.29
CA ALA A 163 8.97 5.26 -6.72
C ALA A 163 8.34 6.45 -7.48
N HIS A 164 7.22 6.98 -6.99
CA HIS A 164 6.59 8.21 -7.50
C HIS A 164 7.08 9.49 -6.81
N GLY A 165 8.11 9.41 -5.97
CA GLY A 165 8.64 10.54 -5.22
C GLY A 165 7.74 11.03 -4.08
N VAL A 166 6.71 10.27 -3.73
CA VAL A 166 5.83 10.59 -2.60
C VAL A 166 6.56 10.24 -1.30
N THR A 167 7.01 11.28 -0.59
CA THR A 167 7.73 11.13 0.67
C THR A 167 6.94 11.68 1.84
N TYR A 168 7.17 11.15 3.04
CA TYR A 168 6.58 11.65 4.28
C TYR A 168 6.79 13.17 4.44
N GLN A 169 8.03 13.63 4.26
CA GLN A 169 8.40 15.04 4.40
C GLN A 169 7.74 15.91 3.32
N GLY A 170 7.65 15.39 2.08
CA GLY A 170 6.95 16.06 0.99
C GLY A 170 5.49 16.30 1.34
N ILE A 171 4.77 15.27 1.77
CA ILE A 171 3.36 15.41 2.18
C ILE A 171 3.20 16.34 3.38
N ARG A 172 4.00 16.18 4.44
CA ARG A 172 3.96 17.03 5.63
C ARG A 172 4.14 18.51 5.29
N SER A 173 5.06 18.81 4.38
CA SER A 173 5.33 20.17 3.94
C SER A 173 4.13 20.75 3.18
N THR A 174 3.52 19.98 2.28
CA THR A 174 2.32 20.41 1.55
C THR A 174 1.13 20.67 2.48
N LEU A 175 0.89 19.78 3.46
CA LEU A 175 -0.20 19.96 4.43
C LEU A 175 -0.01 21.20 5.31
N ALA A 176 1.23 21.47 5.72
CA ALA A 176 1.56 22.67 6.50
C ALA A 176 1.36 23.98 5.72
N GLN A 177 1.48 23.95 4.39
CA GLN A 177 1.25 25.11 3.51
C GLN A 177 -0.24 25.34 3.20
N ALA A 178 -1.08 24.32 3.37
CA ALA A 178 -2.51 24.37 3.09
C ALA A 178 -3.37 24.75 4.33
N SER A 179 -2.73 24.92 5.50
CA SER A 179 -3.35 25.31 6.77
C SER A 179 -3.19 26.81 7.04
#